data_AF-M5TC90-F1
#
_entry.id   AF-M5TC90-F1
#
_cell.length_a   1.000
_cell.length_b   1.000
_cell.length_c   1.000
_cell.angle_alpha   90.00
_cell.angle_beta   90.00
_cell.angle_gamma   90.00
#
_symmetry.space_group_name_H-M   'P 1'
#
loop_
_entity.id
_entity.type
_entity.pdbx_description
1 polymer ?
#
loop_
_entity_poly.entity_id
_entity_poly.type
_entity_poly.pdbx_seq_one_letter_code
_entity_poly.pdbx_strand_id
1 'polypeptide(L)'
;MIVAMTSFYIKTDLAVAGPFTGIEVREATLAGIVRPGTLLSHGSEGPWVAAAGAGLFCDKGNALPHPAGSRVPTYQTRGMPGAFMGPFKLRELIGFACQGMLPPGTELQSDPSRPWIPITGTGILPACLRGDLVRIDEGGKLVLRTLVPKDLSEWRERLKSLISPIERAKQIQAKGATAAPLADSANREAVKSSVKSKSSSAPCVIANDADDVGSGAAIDDDSGAAESSVKSSGASVGLNRRNEAFGFGAMRAPAQEKELARDVQRRRRVGVFSRLRDSVHVRIGQLVRPRVAVKLVVAMVVLACVIGLPVGYSAYKRMPLPRQSVVGNWVGVVNEVGTVEQASTMNDANGTKPTFGVSLSETGTCVLVNATGTSWTGKYSWTDRQDERSGFRPDDELVIRYDDAEPHHRESTVEPSDGYLKLGGFVKSPPRLDGHPVRDLFVRCDGERLSLGYPVSARWVDGRRELTAAWVDANRNRFGAGETAGGDRSAREIVRHLESLPEELPRGEEIASAVLPIAKAIGEAKSGHEFELSGRKVRWNACFTFSYLVDVGYLLEQFGVPAQARAVREFEKPLSYGGPSLDGTVWLRYDGIDFMANPDGRIVFLAIGDPIR
;
A
#
# COMPACT_ATOMS: atom_id res chain seq x y z
N MET A 1 -16.54 7.14 -48.33
CA MET A 1 -17.43 6.11 -47.77
C MET A 1 -17.23 6.09 -46.26
N ILE A 2 -18.19 6.58 -45.47
CA ILE A 2 -18.07 6.59 -44.01
C ILE A 2 -18.34 5.17 -43.51
N VAL A 3 -17.31 4.50 -43.00
CA VAL A 3 -17.49 3.22 -42.31
C VAL A 3 -18.19 3.52 -40.99
N ALA A 4 -19.48 3.18 -40.91
CA ALA A 4 -20.24 3.31 -39.68
C ALA A 4 -19.61 2.41 -38.62
N MET A 5 -18.90 3.01 -37.66
CA MET A 5 -18.30 2.26 -36.55
C MET A 5 -19.44 1.66 -35.72
N THR A 6 -19.42 0.33 -35.58
CA THR A 6 -20.43 -0.41 -34.83
C THR A 6 -20.37 -0.03 -33.36
N SER A 7 -21.35 0.76 -32.94
CA SER A 7 -21.54 1.16 -31.55
C SER A 7 -22.19 0.04 -30.74
N PHE A 8 -21.84 0.00 -29.46
CA PHE A 8 -22.38 -0.90 -28.46
C PHE A 8 -22.80 -0.12 -27.22
N TYR A 9 -23.87 -0.57 -26.58
CA TYR A 9 -24.39 -0.03 -25.33
C TYR A 9 -24.46 -1.15 -24.30
N ILE A 10 -24.12 -0.83 -23.05
CA ILE A 10 -24.16 -1.74 -21.90
C ILE A 10 -25.32 -1.29 -21.01
N LYS A 11 -26.28 -2.19 -20.74
CA LYS A 11 -27.34 -1.93 -19.77
C LYS A 11 -26.82 -2.16 -18.36
N THR A 12 -27.02 -1.18 -17.49
CA THR A 12 -26.65 -1.23 -16.07
C THR A 12 -27.90 -1.13 -15.20
N ASP A 13 -27.77 -1.28 -13.88
CA ASP A 13 -28.92 -1.20 -12.97
C ASP A 13 -29.58 0.18 -12.93
N LEU A 14 -28.85 1.23 -13.35
CA LEU A 14 -29.24 2.63 -13.20
C LEU A 14 -29.40 3.37 -14.54
N ALA A 15 -28.73 2.92 -15.60
CA ALA A 15 -28.65 3.63 -16.87
C ALA A 15 -28.32 2.69 -18.05
N VAL A 16 -28.28 3.27 -19.24
CA VAL A 16 -27.64 2.67 -20.42
C VAL A 16 -26.33 3.43 -20.66
N ALA A 17 -25.21 2.71 -20.63
CA ALA A 17 -23.89 3.28 -20.83
C ALA A 17 -23.41 3.02 -22.26
N GLY A 18 -22.96 4.06 -22.96
CA GLY A 18 -22.46 3.99 -24.34
C GLY A 18 -22.64 5.33 -25.08
N PRO A 19 -22.32 5.39 -26.39
CA PRO A 19 -21.82 4.30 -27.22
C PRO A 19 -20.36 3.94 -26.90
N PHE A 20 -20.03 2.65 -27.07
CA PHE A 20 -18.68 2.10 -26.99
C PHE A 20 -18.33 1.32 -28.25
N THR A 21 -17.05 1.18 -28.55
CA THR A 21 -16.54 0.30 -29.60
C THR A 21 -16.49 -1.16 -29.16
N GLY A 22 -16.45 -2.09 -30.11
CA GLY A 22 -16.27 -3.52 -29.82
C GLY A 22 -14.95 -3.84 -29.09
N ILE A 23 -13.91 -3.03 -29.28
CA ILE A 23 -12.63 -3.17 -28.56
C ILE A 23 -12.82 -2.81 -27.08
N GLU A 24 -13.51 -1.71 -26.78
CA GLU A 24 -13.79 -1.27 -25.41
C GLU A 24 -14.65 -2.27 -24.64
N VAL A 25 -15.72 -2.79 -25.26
CA VAL A 25 -16.57 -3.81 -24.62
C VAL A 25 -15.77 -5.08 -24.33
N ARG A 26 -14.88 -5.51 -25.24
CA ARG A 26 -14.04 -6.70 -25.01
C ARG A 26 -12.94 -6.46 -23.99
N GLU A 27 -12.31 -5.29 -23.96
CA GLU A 27 -11.36 -4.92 -22.89
C GLU A 27 -12.04 -4.82 -21.52
N ALA A 28 -13.27 -4.29 -21.44
CA ALA A 28 -14.09 -4.31 -20.22
C ALA A 28 -14.51 -5.73 -19.80
N THR A 29 -14.69 -6.63 -20.76
CA THR A 29 -14.92 -8.07 -20.50
C THR A 29 -13.67 -8.71 -19.91
N LEU A 30 -12.50 -8.47 -20.51
CA LEU A 30 -11.20 -8.97 -20.03
C LEU A 30 -10.80 -8.36 -18.67
N ALA A 31 -11.27 -7.16 -18.34
CA ALA A 31 -11.15 -6.53 -17.03
C ALA A 31 -12.16 -7.06 -15.98
N GLY A 32 -13.08 -7.96 -16.35
CA GLY A 32 -14.08 -8.55 -15.46
C GLY A 32 -15.26 -7.63 -15.11
N ILE A 33 -15.46 -6.55 -15.87
CA ILE A 33 -16.56 -5.58 -15.69
C ILE A 33 -17.82 -6.07 -16.42
N VAL A 34 -17.68 -6.45 -17.69
CA VAL A 34 -18.74 -7.13 -18.46
C VAL A 34 -18.71 -8.61 -18.11
N ARG A 35 -19.88 -9.18 -17.80
CA ARG A 35 -20.08 -10.58 -17.38
C ARG A 35 -20.98 -11.33 -18.37
N PRO A 36 -21.01 -12.68 -18.36
CA PRO A 36 -21.85 -13.45 -19.27
C PRO A 36 -23.34 -13.01 -19.30
N GLY A 37 -23.89 -12.62 -18.15
CA GLY A 37 -25.26 -12.12 -18.01
C GLY A 37 -25.45 -10.60 -18.22
N THR A 38 -24.40 -9.82 -18.44
CA THR A 38 -24.50 -8.39 -18.76
C THR A 38 -25.24 -8.20 -20.09
N LEU A 39 -26.21 -7.29 -20.14
CA LEU A 39 -26.99 -7.05 -21.35
C LEU A 39 -26.33 -5.98 -22.23
N LEU A 40 -26.17 -6.30 -23.52
CA LEU A 40 -25.57 -5.48 -24.55
C LEU A 40 -26.57 -5.20 -25.67
N SER A 41 -26.40 -4.08 -26.38
CA SER A 41 -27.15 -3.78 -27.60
C SER A 41 -26.35 -2.91 -28.56
N HIS A 42 -26.80 -2.79 -29.81
CA HIS A 42 -26.29 -1.83 -30.79
C HIS A 42 -26.97 -0.45 -30.72
N GLY A 43 -28.10 -0.33 -30.00
CA GLY A 43 -28.80 0.93 -29.76
C GLY A 43 -29.08 1.15 -28.28
N SER A 44 -29.40 2.40 -27.89
CA SER A 44 -29.72 2.74 -26.49
C SER A 44 -31.00 2.06 -25.98
N GLU A 45 -31.92 1.72 -26.87
CA GLU A 45 -33.24 1.15 -26.53
C GLU A 45 -33.26 -0.39 -26.53
N GLY A 46 -32.27 -1.03 -27.14
CA GLY A 46 -32.27 -2.46 -27.45
C GLY A 46 -32.27 -2.75 -28.96
N PRO A 47 -32.49 -4.02 -29.38
CA PRO A 47 -32.78 -5.19 -28.55
C PRO A 47 -31.58 -5.60 -27.67
N TRP A 48 -31.87 -6.12 -26.48
CA TRP A 48 -30.86 -6.47 -25.48
C TRP A 48 -30.48 -7.95 -25.54
N VAL A 49 -29.19 -8.23 -25.69
CA VAL A 49 -28.62 -9.59 -25.77
C VAL A 49 -27.63 -9.80 -24.63
N ALA A 50 -27.66 -10.96 -23.97
CA ALA A 50 -26.67 -11.28 -22.95
C ALA A 50 -25.27 -11.42 -23.56
N ALA A 51 -24.25 -10.87 -22.92
CA ALA A 51 -22.88 -10.83 -23.42
C ALA A 51 -22.27 -12.22 -23.70
N ALA A 52 -22.75 -13.27 -23.03
CA ALA A 52 -22.48 -14.67 -23.37
C ALA A 52 -22.82 -15.00 -24.84
N GLY A 53 -23.99 -14.54 -25.31
CA GLY A 53 -24.44 -14.70 -26.70
C GLY A 53 -23.78 -13.75 -27.70
N ALA A 54 -22.96 -12.80 -27.24
CA ALA A 54 -22.26 -11.82 -28.07
C ALA A 54 -20.83 -12.23 -28.48
N GLY A 55 -20.44 -13.51 -28.28
CA GLY A 55 -19.10 -14.00 -28.63
C GLY A 55 -17.96 -13.41 -27.79
N LEU A 56 -18.28 -12.89 -26.60
CA LEU A 56 -17.31 -12.32 -25.65
C LEU A 56 -16.75 -13.37 -24.68
N PHE A 57 -17.40 -14.53 -24.55
CA PHE A 57 -17.03 -15.61 -23.64
C PHE A 57 -17.00 -16.95 -24.35
N CYS A 58 -16.22 -17.90 -23.83
CA CYS A 58 -16.32 -19.30 -24.22
C CYS A 58 -17.42 -20.03 -23.42
N ASP A 59 -17.72 -21.28 -23.78
CA ASP A 59 -18.75 -22.12 -23.14
C ASP A 59 -18.56 -22.29 -21.62
N LYS A 60 -17.33 -22.09 -21.11
CA LYS A 60 -17.00 -22.13 -19.68
C LYS A 60 -17.21 -20.81 -18.94
N GLY A 61 -17.70 -19.76 -19.62
CA GLY A 61 -17.90 -18.43 -19.07
C GLY A 61 -16.63 -17.58 -18.94
N ASN A 62 -15.48 -18.03 -19.46
CA ASN A 62 -14.23 -17.25 -19.47
C ASN A 62 -14.22 -16.27 -20.63
N ALA A 63 -13.72 -15.05 -20.40
CA ALA A 63 -13.60 -14.01 -21.42
C ALA A 63 -12.67 -14.46 -22.57
N LEU A 64 -13.11 -14.27 -23.82
CA LEU A 64 -12.32 -14.57 -25.01
C LEU A 64 -11.40 -13.39 -25.38
N PRO A 65 -10.16 -13.66 -25.81
CA PRO A 65 -9.25 -12.62 -26.30
C PRO A 65 -9.80 -11.91 -27.54
N HIS A 66 -9.15 -10.83 -27.97
CA HIS A 66 -9.49 -10.18 -29.23
C HIS A 66 -9.23 -11.11 -30.42
N PRO A 67 -10.04 -11.05 -31.49
CA PRO A 67 -9.77 -11.76 -32.74
C PRO A 67 -8.37 -11.44 -33.28
N ALA A 68 -7.72 -12.42 -33.92
CA ALA A 68 -6.41 -12.23 -34.53
C ALA A 68 -6.41 -11.03 -35.51
N GLY A 69 -5.34 -10.24 -35.48
CA GLY A 69 -5.23 -9.00 -36.27
C GLY A 69 -5.85 -7.74 -35.63
N SER A 70 -6.61 -7.86 -34.54
CA SER A 70 -7.17 -6.70 -33.84
C SER A 70 -6.07 -5.85 -33.18
N ARG A 71 -6.00 -4.56 -33.53
CA ARG A 71 -5.07 -3.61 -32.89
C ARG A 71 -5.73 -2.99 -31.65
N VAL A 72 -5.35 -3.46 -30.47
CA VAL A 72 -5.76 -2.84 -29.19
C VAL A 72 -4.81 -1.68 -28.87
N PRO A 73 -5.31 -0.45 -28.65
CA PRO A 73 -4.44 0.68 -28.31
C PRO A 73 -3.83 0.51 -26.91
N THR A 74 -2.53 0.77 -26.83
CA THR A 74 -1.82 1.03 -25.57
C THR A 74 -1.76 2.54 -25.32
N TYR A 75 -1.92 2.96 -24.08
CA TYR A 75 -1.90 4.37 -23.69
C TYR A 75 -0.73 4.64 -22.76
N GLN A 76 0.10 5.61 -23.08
CA GLN A 76 0.92 6.28 -22.08
C GLN A 76 0.01 7.10 -21.17
N THR A 77 0.31 7.15 -19.88
CA THR A 77 -0.47 7.91 -18.90
C THR A 77 0.39 8.90 -18.13
N ARG A 78 -0.17 10.07 -17.81
CA ARG A 78 0.41 11.04 -16.86
C ARG A 78 -0.65 11.48 -15.85
N GLY A 79 -0.23 11.85 -14.65
CA GLY A 79 -1.12 12.18 -13.53
C GLY A 79 -1.59 10.97 -12.68
N MET A 80 -1.16 9.75 -13.02
CA MET A 80 -1.36 8.57 -12.16
C MET A 80 -0.36 8.55 -10.98
N PRO A 81 -0.77 8.25 -9.74
CA PRO A 81 0.14 8.26 -8.59
C PRO A 81 1.04 7.02 -8.61
N GLY A 82 2.37 7.22 -8.54
CA GLY A 82 3.34 6.14 -8.41
C GLY A 82 3.62 5.34 -9.69
N ALA A 83 3.10 5.77 -10.85
CA ALA A 83 3.49 5.23 -12.14
C ALA A 83 4.51 6.16 -12.82
N PHE A 84 5.69 5.64 -13.15
CA PHE A 84 6.48 6.19 -14.26
C PHE A 84 5.61 6.20 -15.52
N MET A 85 5.84 7.16 -16.43
CA MET A 85 5.07 7.26 -17.69
C MET A 85 5.23 5.97 -18.50
N GLY A 86 4.23 5.10 -18.43
CA GLY A 86 4.32 3.72 -18.93
C GLY A 86 3.14 3.36 -19.84
N PRO A 87 3.32 2.39 -20.75
CA PRO A 87 2.26 1.94 -21.64
C PRO A 87 1.29 0.98 -20.93
N PHE A 88 0.07 1.43 -20.70
CA PHE A 88 -1.02 0.62 -20.14
C PHE A 88 -1.96 0.12 -21.24
N LYS A 89 -2.49 -1.10 -21.09
CA LYS A 89 -3.58 -1.60 -21.92
C LYS A 89 -4.91 -1.03 -21.43
N LEU A 90 -5.86 -0.86 -22.33
CA LEU A 90 -7.16 -0.28 -22.01
C LEU A 90 -7.87 -1.03 -20.86
N ARG A 91 -7.84 -2.36 -20.84
CA ARG A 91 -8.37 -3.19 -19.74
C ARG A 91 -7.76 -2.88 -18.36
N GLU A 92 -6.48 -2.50 -18.30
CA GLU A 92 -5.79 -2.15 -17.05
C GLU A 92 -6.31 -0.81 -16.54
N LEU A 93 -6.44 0.18 -17.44
CA LEU A 93 -7.07 1.47 -17.13
C LEU A 93 -8.54 1.33 -16.74
N ILE A 94 -9.31 0.46 -17.39
CA ILE A 94 -10.70 0.13 -16.99
C ILE A 94 -10.72 -0.47 -15.58
N GLY A 95 -9.81 -1.40 -15.28
CA GLY A 95 -9.64 -1.97 -13.95
C GLY A 95 -9.38 -0.91 -12.89
N PHE A 96 -8.40 -0.03 -13.12
CA PHE A 96 -8.07 1.06 -12.21
C PHE A 96 -9.22 2.08 -12.07
N ALA A 97 -9.93 2.40 -13.16
CA ALA A 97 -11.09 3.31 -13.13
C ALA A 97 -12.23 2.74 -12.27
N CYS A 98 -12.61 1.47 -12.49
CA CYS A 98 -13.66 0.81 -11.71
C CYS A 98 -13.27 0.55 -10.25
N GLN A 99 -11.97 0.48 -9.94
CA GLN A 99 -11.44 0.45 -8.57
C GLN A 99 -11.23 1.85 -7.97
N GLY A 100 -11.46 2.92 -8.75
CA GLY A 100 -11.21 4.31 -8.37
C GLY A 100 -9.74 4.65 -8.09
N MET A 101 -8.81 3.80 -8.52
CA MET A 101 -7.36 4.03 -8.46
C MET A 101 -6.86 5.01 -9.53
N LEU A 102 -7.68 5.31 -10.54
CA LEU A 102 -7.34 6.17 -11.67
C LEU A 102 -7.86 7.61 -11.42
N PRO A 103 -6.99 8.61 -11.20
CA PRO A 103 -7.45 9.98 -10.90
C PRO A 103 -8.24 10.63 -12.04
N PRO A 104 -9.25 11.48 -11.76
CA PRO A 104 -9.99 12.22 -12.79
C PRO A 104 -9.12 13.17 -13.63
N GLY A 105 -7.99 13.63 -13.08
CA GLY A 105 -6.99 14.46 -13.78
C GLY A 105 -5.94 13.65 -14.55
N THR A 106 -6.14 12.34 -14.75
CA THR A 106 -5.24 11.54 -15.60
C THR A 106 -5.40 11.93 -17.06
N GLU A 107 -4.30 12.07 -17.78
CA GLU A 107 -4.29 12.26 -19.22
C GLU A 107 -3.63 11.06 -19.90
N LEU A 108 -4.11 10.76 -21.11
CA LEU A 108 -3.79 9.57 -21.88
C LEU A 108 -3.24 9.98 -23.26
N GLN A 109 -2.22 9.28 -23.74
CA GLN A 109 -1.65 9.45 -25.07
C GLN A 109 -1.49 8.08 -25.72
N SER A 110 -2.23 7.80 -26.81
CA SER A 110 -2.19 6.50 -27.50
C SER A 110 -1.05 6.34 -28.51
N ASP A 111 -0.40 7.44 -28.86
CA ASP A 111 0.68 7.54 -29.84
C ASP A 111 1.49 8.80 -29.49
N PRO A 112 2.83 8.74 -29.38
CA PRO A 112 3.67 9.91 -29.06
C PRO A 112 3.46 11.12 -29.97
N SER A 113 2.99 10.91 -31.21
CA SER A 113 2.67 11.98 -32.17
C SER A 113 1.32 12.69 -31.92
N ARG A 114 0.45 12.13 -31.07
CA ARG A 114 -0.88 12.67 -30.76
C ARG A 114 -0.84 13.53 -29.49
N PRO A 115 -1.71 14.54 -29.35
CA PRO A 115 -1.81 15.30 -28.11
C PRO A 115 -2.26 14.40 -26.95
N TRP A 116 -1.90 14.81 -25.74
CA TRP A 116 -2.46 14.26 -24.50
C TRP A 116 -3.96 14.59 -24.43
N ILE A 117 -4.77 13.58 -24.12
CA ILE A 117 -6.23 13.69 -24.03
C ILE A 117 -6.63 13.43 -22.57
N PRO A 118 -7.48 14.25 -21.94
CA PRO A 118 -7.97 13.96 -20.59
C PRO A 118 -8.77 12.65 -20.61
N ILE A 119 -8.69 11.86 -19.54
CA ILE A 119 -9.40 10.58 -19.42
C ILE A 119 -10.94 10.71 -19.55
N THR A 120 -11.48 11.90 -19.29
CA THR A 120 -12.88 12.25 -19.54
C THR A 120 -13.27 12.24 -21.02
N GLY A 121 -12.30 12.33 -21.94
CA GLY A 121 -12.48 12.27 -23.40
C GLY A 121 -12.34 10.88 -24.02
N THR A 122 -12.03 9.83 -23.25
CA THR A 122 -11.72 8.49 -23.78
C THR A 122 -12.81 7.45 -23.50
N GLY A 123 -13.92 7.56 -24.23
CA GLY A 123 -14.90 6.50 -24.47
C GLY A 123 -15.46 5.81 -23.22
N ILE A 124 -15.04 4.58 -22.95
CA ILE A 124 -15.53 3.75 -21.82
C ILE A 124 -15.00 4.16 -20.44
N LEU A 125 -13.81 4.76 -20.35
CA LEU A 125 -13.20 5.15 -19.07
C LEU A 125 -14.03 6.19 -18.27
N PRO A 126 -14.64 7.23 -18.89
CA PRO A 126 -15.62 8.11 -18.25
C PRO A 126 -16.78 7.37 -17.57
N ALA A 127 -17.31 6.32 -18.19
CA ALA A 127 -18.42 5.53 -17.63
C ALA A 127 -17.96 4.72 -16.40
N CYS A 128 -16.73 4.21 -16.41
CA CYS A 128 -16.10 3.60 -15.24
C CYS A 128 -15.88 4.62 -14.11
N LEU A 129 -15.37 5.82 -14.42
CA LEU A 129 -15.09 6.88 -13.43
C LEU A 129 -16.35 7.48 -12.78
N ARG A 130 -17.44 7.63 -13.54
CA ARG A 130 -18.75 8.01 -12.97
C ARG A 130 -19.38 6.90 -12.13
N GLY A 131 -18.90 5.66 -12.26
CA GLY A 131 -19.47 4.48 -11.64
C GLY A 131 -20.74 3.98 -12.33
N ASP A 132 -20.95 4.34 -13.60
CA ASP A 132 -21.97 3.74 -14.47
C ASP A 132 -21.61 2.26 -14.71
N LEU A 133 -20.33 2.00 -14.96
CA LEU A 133 -19.73 0.67 -15.03
C LEU A 133 -18.92 0.40 -13.75
N VAL A 134 -19.20 -0.73 -13.09
CA VAL A 134 -18.64 -1.09 -11.78
C VAL A 134 -18.07 -2.50 -11.80
N ARG A 135 -16.96 -2.71 -11.07
CA ARG A 135 -16.41 -4.05 -10.88
C ARG A 135 -17.24 -4.80 -9.84
N ILE A 136 -17.76 -5.95 -10.25
CA ILE A 136 -18.40 -6.92 -9.35
C ILE A 136 -17.37 -8.04 -9.07
N ASP A 137 -17.34 -8.60 -7.86
CA ASP A 137 -16.52 -9.75 -7.48
C ASP A 137 -17.17 -11.10 -7.84
N GLU A 138 -16.43 -12.19 -7.74
CA GLU A 138 -16.92 -13.53 -8.09
C GLU A 138 -18.14 -13.96 -7.25
N GLY A 139 -18.29 -13.40 -6.04
CA GLY A 139 -19.46 -13.58 -5.16
C GLY A 139 -20.66 -12.66 -5.47
N GLY A 140 -20.59 -11.83 -6.51
CA GLY A 140 -21.66 -10.92 -6.92
C GLY A 140 -21.73 -9.59 -6.16
N LYS A 141 -20.72 -9.27 -5.34
CA LYS A 141 -20.67 -7.99 -4.58
C LYS A 141 -19.92 -6.91 -5.37
N LEU A 142 -20.32 -5.66 -5.15
CA LEU A 142 -19.61 -4.51 -5.71
C LEU A 142 -18.26 -4.33 -5.02
N VAL A 143 -17.17 -4.31 -5.80
CA VAL A 143 -15.84 -3.95 -5.31
C VAL A 143 -15.80 -2.43 -5.11
N LEU A 144 -15.22 -1.97 -4.00
CA LEU A 144 -15.37 -0.61 -3.50
C LEU A 144 -14.94 0.50 -4.49
N ARG A 145 -15.82 1.50 -4.65
CA ARG A 145 -15.60 2.74 -5.39
C ARG A 145 -14.70 3.72 -4.63
N THR A 146 -13.84 4.48 -5.31
CA THR A 146 -13.28 5.73 -4.80
C THR A 146 -14.19 6.92 -5.13
N LEU A 147 -14.01 8.05 -4.43
CA LEU A 147 -14.97 9.15 -4.33
C LEU A 147 -15.27 9.91 -5.64
N VAL A 148 -16.54 10.31 -5.77
CA VAL A 148 -17.08 11.36 -6.65
C VAL A 148 -17.86 12.35 -5.75
N PRO A 149 -18.00 13.66 -6.07
CA PRO A 149 -18.37 14.72 -5.11
C PRO A 149 -19.74 14.64 -4.41
N LYS A 150 -20.01 15.66 -3.56
CA LYS A 150 -21.04 15.71 -2.50
C LYS A 150 -22.47 15.30 -2.91
N ASP A 151 -22.86 15.47 -4.17
CA ASP A 151 -24.22 15.19 -4.69
C ASP A 151 -24.67 13.72 -4.50
N LEU A 152 -23.73 12.79 -4.36
CA LEU A 152 -24.03 11.38 -4.07
C LEU A 152 -24.53 11.10 -2.64
N SER A 153 -24.48 12.08 -1.73
CA SER A 153 -24.99 11.92 -0.35
C SER A 153 -26.51 11.80 -0.34
N GLU A 154 -27.15 12.77 -0.99
CA GLU A 154 -28.59 12.86 -1.20
C GLU A 154 -29.10 11.71 -2.10
N TRP A 155 -28.29 11.33 -3.10
CA TRP A 155 -28.55 10.19 -3.97
C TRP A 155 -28.47 8.83 -3.24
N ARG A 156 -27.58 8.69 -2.24
CA ARG A 156 -27.49 7.48 -1.41
C ARG A 156 -28.70 7.27 -0.51
N GLU A 157 -29.31 8.34 -0.01
CA GLU A 157 -30.55 8.22 0.77
C GLU A 157 -31.72 7.80 -0.14
N ARG A 158 -31.82 8.37 -1.34
CA ARG A 158 -32.72 7.88 -2.40
C ARG A 158 -32.52 6.39 -2.75
N LEU A 159 -31.28 5.92 -2.82
CA LEU A 159 -30.99 4.50 -3.08
C LEU A 159 -31.42 3.59 -1.92
N LYS A 160 -31.23 4.01 -0.66
CA LYS A 160 -31.69 3.23 0.51
C LYS A 160 -33.21 3.10 0.56
N SER A 161 -33.96 4.03 -0.01
CA SER A 161 -35.43 3.99 -0.07
C SER A 161 -36.01 3.16 -1.22
N LEU A 162 -35.17 2.58 -2.09
CA LEU A 162 -35.61 1.82 -3.26
C LEU A 162 -35.45 0.30 -3.04
N ILE A 163 -36.55 -0.44 -3.22
CA ILE A 163 -36.57 -1.92 -3.25
C ILE A 163 -35.55 -2.44 -4.27
N SER A 164 -34.81 -3.49 -3.93
CA SER A 164 -33.67 -3.92 -4.75
C SER A 164 -34.11 -4.30 -6.18
N PRO A 165 -33.29 -4.00 -7.22
CA PRO A 165 -33.63 -4.36 -8.60
C PRO A 165 -33.87 -5.86 -8.81
N ILE A 166 -33.22 -6.74 -8.03
CA ILE A 166 -33.43 -8.19 -8.07
C ILE A 166 -34.82 -8.57 -7.56
N GLU A 167 -35.33 -7.90 -6.52
CA GLU A 167 -36.70 -8.12 -6.02
C GLU A 167 -37.74 -7.53 -6.97
N ARG A 168 -37.50 -6.34 -7.54
CA ARG A 168 -38.34 -5.79 -8.62
C ARG A 168 -38.35 -6.69 -9.86
N ALA A 169 -37.22 -7.24 -10.28
CA ALA A 169 -37.14 -8.14 -11.43
C ALA A 169 -37.91 -9.45 -11.19
N LYS A 170 -37.85 -10.01 -9.97
CA LYS A 170 -38.69 -11.16 -9.57
C LYS A 170 -40.19 -10.81 -9.58
N GLN A 171 -40.57 -9.63 -9.12
CA GLN A 171 -41.96 -9.14 -9.19
C GLN A 171 -42.42 -8.86 -10.64
N ILE A 172 -41.52 -8.46 -11.53
CA ILE A 172 -41.82 -8.22 -12.95
C ILE A 172 -41.88 -9.54 -13.73
N GLN A 173 -41.05 -10.54 -13.43
CA GLN A 173 -41.23 -11.90 -13.99
C GLN A 173 -42.61 -12.47 -13.62
N ALA A 174 -43.07 -12.26 -12.38
CA ALA A 174 -44.41 -12.68 -11.95
C ALA A 174 -45.56 -11.92 -12.66
N LYS A 175 -45.32 -10.71 -13.19
CA LYS A 175 -46.30 -9.91 -13.94
C LYS A 175 -46.17 -9.99 -15.46
N GLY A 176 -45.01 -10.36 -15.99
CA GLY A 176 -44.73 -10.52 -17.42
C GLY A 176 -45.00 -11.93 -17.96
N ALA A 177 -45.24 -12.91 -17.08
CA ALA A 177 -45.59 -14.28 -17.44
C ALA A 177 -47.01 -14.45 -18.02
N THR A 178 -47.77 -13.37 -18.19
CA THR A 178 -49.12 -13.34 -18.82
C THR A 178 -49.11 -12.95 -20.31
N ALA A 179 -47.95 -13.05 -20.97
CA ALA A 179 -47.83 -13.03 -22.43
C ALA A 179 -47.13 -14.31 -22.92
N ALA A 180 -47.84 -15.44 -22.81
CA ALA A 180 -47.38 -16.67 -23.43
C ALA A 180 -47.40 -16.51 -24.97
N PRO A 181 -46.31 -16.83 -25.70
CA PRO A 181 -46.44 -17.11 -27.11
C PRO A 181 -47.29 -18.38 -27.23
N LEU A 182 -48.47 -18.25 -27.85
CA LEU A 182 -49.32 -19.38 -28.16
C LEU A 182 -48.52 -20.39 -28.97
N ALA A 183 -48.40 -21.60 -28.41
CA ALA A 183 -47.89 -22.74 -29.15
C ALA A 183 -48.87 -23.05 -30.28
N ASP A 184 -48.38 -23.13 -31.50
CA ASP A 184 -49.12 -23.74 -32.59
C ASP A 184 -48.22 -24.63 -33.45
N SER A 185 -48.75 -25.79 -33.83
CA SER A 185 -48.14 -26.78 -34.73
C SER A 185 -46.79 -27.44 -34.34
N ALA A 186 -46.75 -28.10 -33.18
CA ALA A 186 -45.89 -29.28 -33.00
C ALA A 186 -46.74 -30.56 -33.00
N ASN A 187 -47.24 -30.98 -34.18
CA ASN A 187 -47.80 -32.32 -34.37
C ASN A 187 -47.86 -32.76 -35.84
N ARG A 188 -46.78 -33.37 -36.33
CA ARG A 188 -46.87 -34.53 -37.23
C ARG A 188 -45.57 -35.33 -37.18
N GLU A 189 -45.68 -36.51 -36.59
CA GLU A 189 -44.63 -37.51 -36.61
C GLU A 189 -44.33 -37.98 -38.04
N ALA A 190 -43.16 -38.59 -38.19
CA ALA A 190 -42.85 -39.65 -39.16
C ALA A 190 -43.30 -39.46 -40.63
N VAL A 191 -42.31 -39.33 -41.53
CA VAL A 191 -42.10 -40.37 -42.56
C VAL A 191 -40.66 -40.30 -43.10
N LYS A 192 -39.96 -41.43 -42.92
CA LYS A 192 -38.94 -42.07 -43.76
C LYS A 192 -37.89 -41.22 -44.54
N SER A 193 -36.66 -41.71 -44.36
CA SER A 193 -35.71 -42.10 -45.43
C SER A 193 -35.02 -41.03 -46.28
N SER A 194 -33.68 -41.03 -46.16
CA SER A 194 -32.68 -41.09 -47.24
C SER A 194 -32.75 -40.11 -48.43
N VAL A 195 -31.63 -39.44 -48.67
CA VAL A 195 -30.87 -39.29 -49.95
C VAL A 195 -29.89 -38.13 -49.69
N LYS A 196 -28.59 -38.34 -49.48
CA LYS A 196 -27.53 -38.78 -50.42
C LYS A 196 -27.16 -37.66 -51.42
N SER A 197 -25.88 -37.27 -51.44
CA SER A 197 -25.20 -36.48 -52.50
C SER A 197 -25.73 -35.03 -52.74
N LYS A 198 -25.02 -34.08 -53.38
CA LYS A 198 -23.66 -33.97 -53.97
C LYS A 198 -23.34 -32.45 -54.02
N SER A 199 -22.13 -31.98 -53.72
CA SER A 199 -21.03 -31.63 -54.66
C SER A 199 -21.32 -30.57 -55.73
N SER A 200 -20.24 -29.83 -56.10
CA SER A 200 -20.08 -28.97 -57.28
C SER A 200 -20.69 -27.56 -57.18
N SER A 201 -20.16 -26.48 -57.74
CA SER A 201 -18.80 -26.11 -58.21
C SER A 201 -18.91 -24.76 -58.94
N ALA A 202 -18.13 -23.76 -58.50
CA ALA A 202 -17.29 -22.92 -59.38
C ALA A 202 -18.00 -22.06 -60.49
N PRO A 203 -17.26 -21.40 -61.42
CA PRO A 203 -16.50 -20.16 -61.14
C PRO A 203 -16.67 -19.06 -62.22
N CYS A 204 -16.14 -17.85 -61.95
CA CYS A 204 -15.62 -16.85 -62.92
C CYS A 204 -14.66 -15.91 -62.13
N VAL A 205 -13.42 -15.55 -62.51
CA VAL A 205 -12.69 -15.41 -63.80
C VAL A 205 -12.99 -14.10 -64.55
N ILE A 206 -11.94 -13.55 -65.18
CA ILE A 206 -11.82 -12.28 -65.93
C ILE A 206 -11.56 -11.08 -64.99
N ALA A 207 -10.32 -10.59 -64.77
CA ALA A 207 -9.37 -9.93 -65.70
C ALA A 207 -9.75 -8.44 -65.96
N ASN A 208 -8.86 -7.49 -66.23
CA ASN A 208 -7.41 -7.53 -66.51
C ASN A 208 -6.80 -6.11 -66.32
N ASP A 209 -5.46 -6.00 -66.38
CA ASP A 209 -4.68 -4.85 -66.92
C ASP A 209 -4.77 -3.46 -66.24
N ALA A 210 -3.73 -2.60 -66.29
CA ALA A 210 -2.29 -2.77 -66.55
C ALA A 210 -1.52 -1.49 -66.13
N ASP A 211 -0.19 -1.57 -66.24
CA ASP A 211 0.83 -0.50 -66.33
C ASP A 211 1.07 0.41 -65.10
N ASP A 212 2.24 0.53 -64.46
CA ASP A 212 3.69 0.37 -64.79
C ASP A 212 4.43 1.73 -64.87
N VAL A 213 5.77 1.68 -64.78
CA VAL A 213 6.76 2.77 -64.72
C VAL A 213 6.89 3.45 -63.33
N GLY A 214 8.05 3.44 -62.65
CA GLY A 214 9.31 2.73 -62.96
C GLY A 214 10.54 3.39 -62.32
N SER A 215 11.57 2.57 -62.04
CA SER A 215 12.97 2.95 -61.69
C SER A 215 13.20 3.75 -60.39
N GLY A 216 14.31 3.54 -59.66
CA GLY A 216 15.37 2.55 -59.85
C GLY A 216 16.63 2.85 -59.01
N ALA A 217 17.51 1.85 -58.95
CA ALA A 217 18.85 1.83 -58.33
C ALA A 217 18.94 1.92 -56.79
N ALA A 218 19.92 1.31 -56.11
CA ALA A 218 20.74 0.08 -56.26
C ALA A 218 21.83 0.11 -55.16
N ILE A 219 22.62 -0.97 -55.04
CA ILE A 219 23.87 -1.09 -54.25
C ILE A 219 23.64 -1.27 -52.73
N ASP A 220 24.31 -2.20 -52.05
CA ASP A 220 24.67 -3.61 -52.31
C ASP A 220 25.30 -4.18 -51.01
N ASP A 221 25.58 -5.48 -51.01
CA ASP A 221 26.47 -6.24 -50.10
C ASP A 221 26.03 -6.42 -48.63
N ASP A 222 25.81 -7.64 -48.10
CA ASP A 222 26.65 -8.86 -47.92
C ASP A 222 27.00 -8.94 -46.41
N SER A 223 26.88 -10.04 -45.66
CA SER A 223 27.08 -11.47 -46.00
C SER A 223 26.51 -12.42 -44.93
N GLY A 224 26.45 -13.73 -45.26
CA GLY A 224 26.63 -14.85 -44.32
C GLY A 224 25.54 -15.08 -43.25
N ALA A 225 24.53 -15.94 -43.42
CA ALA A 225 24.56 -17.39 -43.66
C ALA A 225 25.16 -18.25 -42.53
N ALA A 226 24.30 -18.99 -41.81
CA ALA A 226 24.53 -20.38 -41.39
C ALA A 226 23.21 -21.05 -40.97
N GLU A 227 22.76 -22.04 -41.73
CA GLU A 227 21.63 -22.91 -41.37
C GLU A 227 22.08 -23.98 -40.35
N SER A 228 21.16 -24.44 -39.49
CA SER A 228 21.16 -25.86 -39.11
C SER A 228 19.75 -26.35 -38.75
N SER A 229 19.15 -27.09 -39.67
CA SER A 229 17.91 -27.81 -39.42
C SER A 229 18.19 -29.20 -38.83
N VAL A 230 17.47 -29.61 -37.79
CA VAL A 230 17.31 -31.03 -37.45
C VAL A 230 15.84 -31.34 -37.16
N LYS A 231 15.30 -32.33 -37.89
CA LYS A 231 13.98 -32.91 -37.67
C LYS A 231 14.09 -34.07 -36.67
N SER A 232 13.03 -34.37 -35.91
CA SER A 232 12.34 -35.67 -35.96
C SER A 232 11.30 -35.85 -34.83
N SER A 233 10.25 -36.64 -35.13
CA SER A 233 9.41 -37.50 -34.26
C SER A 233 9.21 -37.17 -32.76
N GLY A 234 8.02 -37.35 -32.16
CA GLY A 234 6.84 -38.12 -32.59
C GLY A 234 6.38 -39.11 -31.50
N ALA A 235 5.18 -39.65 -31.68
CA ALA A 235 4.53 -40.69 -30.85
C ALA A 235 3.95 -40.30 -29.47
N SER A 236 2.74 -40.82 -29.26
CA SER A 236 1.85 -40.67 -28.11
C SER A 236 1.92 -41.86 -27.15
N VAL A 237 1.91 -41.60 -25.84
CA VAL A 237 1.43 -42.52 -24.79
C VAL A 237 0.80 -41.64 -23.69
N GLY A 238 -0.39 -41.89 -23.12
CA GLY A 238 -1.29 -43.02 -23.30
C GLY A 238 -1.49 -43.86 -22.04
N LEU A 239 -1.80 -43.27 -20.88
CA LEU A 239 -2.17 -44.03 -19.68
C LEU A 239 -3.38 -43.44 -18.94
N ASN A 240 -4.52 -44.11 -19.06
CA ASN A 240 -5.62 -44.02 -18.11
C ASN A 240 -5.25 -44.74 -16.82
N ARG A 241 -5.64 -44.20 -15.65
CA ARG A 241 -6.30 -45.04 -14.64
C ARG A 241 -7.31 -44.27 -13.80
N ARG A 242 -8.45 -44.94 -13.65
CA ARG A 242 -9.74 -44.51 -13.10
C ARG A 242 -9.84 -44.82 -11.59
N ASN A 243 -10.93 -44.35 -10.99
CA ASN A 243 -11.53 -44.76 -9.70
C ASN A 243 -10.84 -44.26 -8.42
N GLU A 244 -11.54 -43.93 -7.31
CA GLU A 244 -12.99 -43.78 -7.02
C GLU A 244 -13.10 -42.82 -5.81
N ALA A 245 -13.97 -41.80 -5.83
CA ALA A 245 -15.30 -41.76 -5.20
C ALA A 245 -15.33 -42.01 -3.66
N PHE A 246 -15.64 -40.96 -2.88
CA PHE A 246 -16.30 -40.86 -1.56
C PHE A 246 -15.99 -39.45 -1.01
N GLY A 247 -16.89 -38.66 -0.40
CA GLY A 247 -18.29 -38.89 -0.04
C GLY A 247 -18.56 -38.45 1.40
N PHE A 248 -18.99 -37.19 1.58
CA PHE A 248 -19.63 -36.55 2.76
C PHE A 248 -19.41 -37.10 4.20
N GLY A 249 -19.12 -36.20 5.15
CA GLY A 249 -19.29 -36.51 6.59
C GLY A 249 -18.96 -35.35 7.53
N ALA A 250 -19.97 -34.59 7.96
CA ALA A 250 -19.86 -33.57 9.02
C ALA A 250 -20.49 -34.08 10.34
N MET A 251 -20.32 -33.31 11.43
CA MET A 251 -20.79 -33.55 12.81
C MET A 251 -19.97 -34.58 13.62
N ARG A 252 -19.86 -34.51 14.96
CA ARG A 252 -20.34 -33.52 15.96
C ARG A 252 -19.44 -33.57 17.21
N ALA A 253 -19.43 -32.51 18.02
CA ALA A 253 -18.95 -32.58 19.40
C ALA A 253 -20.01 -33.18 20.34
N PRO A 254 -19.60 -33.75 21.48
CA PRO A 254 -20.37 -33.75 22.72
C PRO A 254 -19.74 -32.80 23.76
N ALA A 255 -20.53 -32.38 24.75
CA ALA A 255 -20.17 -31.37 25.75
C ALA A 255 -20.53 -31.82 27.18
N GLN A 256 -19.89 -31.17 28.17
CA GLN A 256 -20.32 -31.01 29.59
C GLN A 256 -20.37 -32.27 30.49
N GLU A 257 -19.60 -32.29 31.59
CA GLU A 257 -19.95 -31.94 33.00
C GLU A 257 -20.08 -33.24 33.84
N LYS A 258 -19.90 -33.38 35.17
CA LYS A 258 -19.69 -32.53 36.37
C LYS A 258 -19.17 -33.45 37.53
N GLU A 259 -18.74 -33.08 38.75
CA GLU A 259 -18.54 -31.83 39.51
C GLU A 259 -17.43 -32.07 40.61
N LEU A 260 -17.49 -31.42 41.79
CA LEU A 260 -16.58 -31.48 42.97
C LEU A 260 -15.11 -31.04 42.73
N ALA A 261 -14.56 -29.94 43.27
CA ALA A 261 -14.85 -29.14 44.48
C ALA A 261 -14.73 -29.95 45.80
N ARG A 262 -13.93 -29.58 46.82
CA ARG A 262 -13.15 -28.37 47.17
C ARG A 262 -11.88 -28.77 47.97
N ASP A 263 -10.92 -27.86 48.12
CA ASP A 263 -10.37 -27.37 49.42
C ASP A 263 -8.86 -27.02 49.47
N VAL A 264 -8.57 -26.12 50.43
CA VAL A 264 -7.25 -25.68 50.95
C VAL A 264 -6.36 -24.82 50.04
N GLN A 265 -6.78 -23.57 49.90
CA GLN A 265 -5.89 -22.41 49.81
C GLN A 265 -5.07 -22.25 51.12
N ARG A 266 -3.81 -21.77 51.03
CA ARG A 266 -2.85 -21.42 52.13
C ARG A 266 -2.16 -22.63 52.81
N ARG A 267 -0.82 -22.77 52.81
CA ARG A 267 0.18 -21.85 53.42
C ARG A 267 1.63 -22.10 52.94
N ARG A 268 2.38 -21.00 52.84
CA ARG A 268 3.82 -20.74 53.14
C ARG A 268 4.93 -21.77 52.76
N ARG A 269 5.95 -21.20 52.09
CA ARG A 269 7.41 -21.48 52.12
C ARG A 269 7.92 -22.43 53.24
N VAL A 270 8.82 -23.35 52.88
CA VAL A 270 10.16 -23.66 53.47
C VAL A 270 10.58 -25.10 53.09
N GLY A 271 11.88 -25.33 52.84
CA GLY A 271 12.50 -26.67 52.69
C GLY A 271 12.33 -27.28 51.29
N VAL A 272 13.35 -27.34 50.44
CA VAL A 272 14.54 -28.23 50.53
C VAL A 272 14.13 -29.71 50.60
N PHE A 273 14.16 -30.39 49.46
CA PHE A 273 14.00 -31.84 49.35
C PHE A 273 15.22 -32.56 49.92
N SER A 274 15.22 -32.81 51.22
CA SER A 274 16.12 -33.76 51.88
C SER A 274 15.44 -35.12 52.07
N ARG A 275 15.20 -35.86 50.97
CA ARG A 275 14.94 -37.32 50.97
C ARG A 275 14.84 -37.89 49.54
N LEU A 276 15.99 -38.21 48.96
CA LEU A 276 16.16 -39.24 47.94
C LEU A 276 17.53 -39.96 48.10
N ARG A 277 17.94 -40.12 49.36
CA ARG A 277 18.40 -41.42 49.85
C ARG A 277 17.13 -42.26 50.03
N ASP A 278 17.00 -43.49 49.54
CA ASP A 278 18.02 -44.44 49.07
C ASP A 278 17.56 -45.17 47.77
N SER A 279 18.27 -46.22 47.38
CA SER A 279 17.89 -47.22 46.35
C SER A 279 18.05 -46.89 44.85
N VAL A 280 19.21 -46.35 44.45
CA VAL A 280 19.91 -46.85 43.23
C VAL A 280 21.39 -47.05 43.52
N HIS A 281 21.74 -48.11 44.25
CA HIS A 281 23.12 -48.61 44.35
C HIS A 281 23.47 -49.48 43.13
N VAL A 282 23.54 -48.87 41.95
CA VAL A 282 24.21 -49.50 40.79
C VAL A 282 25.72 -49.40 41.00
N ARG A 283 26.39 -50.55 41.06
CA ARG A 283 27.84 -50.67 41.26
C ARG A 283 28.60 -50.07 40.06
N ILE A 284 28.92 -48.79 40.12
CA ILE A 284 29.99 -48.17 39.31
C ILE A 284 31.17 -47.86 40.23
N GLY A 285 31.72 -48.92 40.83
CA GLY A 285 32.96 -48.87 41.60
C GLY A 285 34.08 -49.51 40.79
N GLN A 286 35.20 -48.78 40.66
CA GLN A 286 36.49 -49.26 40.17
C GLN A 286 36.59 -49.63 38.67
N LEU A 287 36.76 -48.63 37.79
CA LEU A 287 37.90 -48.57 36.83
C LEU A 287 37.97 -47.26 36.00
N VAL A 288 37.77 -46.11 36.63
CA VAL A 288 38.11 -44.81 36.02
C VAL A 288 39.22 -44.17 36.84
N ARG A 289 40.47 -44.24 36.34
CA ARG A 289 41.62 -43.52 36.94
C ARG A 289 41.24 -42.03 37.06
N PRO A 290 41.60 -41.30 38.13
CA PRO A 290 41.20 -39.89 38.29
C PRO A 290 41.63 -39.01 37.10
N ARG A 291 42.75 -39.35 36.44
CA ARG A 291 43.20 -38.72 35.19
C ARG A 291 42.21 -38.86 34.01
N VAL A 292 41.41 -39.92 33.96
CA VAL A 292 40.38 -40.14 32.92
C VAL A 292 39.12 -39.35 33.23
N ALA A 293 38.69 -39.31 34.50
CA ALA A 293 37.56 -38.46 34.91
C ALA A 293 37.83 -36.98 34.64
N VAL A 294 39.03 -36.48 35.00
CA VAL A 294 39.45 -35.10 34.68
C VAL A 294 39.48 -34.86 33.18
N LYS A 295 40.02 -35.78 32.37
CA LYS A 295 39.99 -35.66 30.89
C LYS A 295 38.57 -35.61 30.33
N LEU A 296 37.63 -36.35 30.90
CA LEU A 296 36.24 -36.39 30.44
C LEU A 296 35.49 -35.09 30.81
N VAL A 297 35.72 -34.55 32.02
CA VAL A 297 35.20 -33.24 32.42
C VAL A 297 35.80 -32.11 31.57
N VAL A 298 37.12 -32.12 31.32
CA VAL A 298 37.76 -31.14 30.44
C VAL A 298 37.23 -31.27 29.01
N ALA A 299 37.04 -32.49 28.48
CA ALA A 299 36.44 -32.70 27.16
C ALA A 299 35.00 -32.18 27.09
N MET A 300 34.17 -32.38 28.13
CA MET A 300 32.81 -31.82 28.23
C MET A 300 32.82 -30.29 28.26
N VAL A 301 33.70 -29.68 29.05
CA VAL A 301 33.83 -28.20 29.12
C VAL A 301 34.33 -27.65 27.78
N VAL A 302 35.34 -28.26 27.16
CA VAL A 302 35.82 -27.87 25.82
C VAL A 302 34.71 -28.05 24.78
N LEU A 303 33.94 -29.13 24.79
CA LEU A 303 32.81 -29.32 23.88
C LEU A 303 31.71 -28.26 24.07
N ALA A 304 31.39 -27.93 25.32
CA ALA A 304 30.43 -26.88 25.65
C ALA A 304 30.94 -25.49 25.22
N CYS A 305 32.22 -25.19 25.37
CA CYS A 305 32.81 -23.92 24.95
C CYS A 305 33.03 -23.81 23.44
N VAL A 306 33.41 -24.89 22.76
CA VAL A 306 33.76 -24.89 21.32
C VAL A 306 32.54 -25.10 20.43
N ILE A 307 31.52 -25.85 20.87
CA ILE A 307 30.30 -26.11 20.08
C ILE A 307 29.08 -25.48 20.75
N GLY A 308 28.90 -25.68 22.06
CA GLY A 308 27.73 -25.17 22.80
C GLY A 308 27.60 -23.65 22.75
N LEU A 309 28.68 -22.90 23.03
CA LEU A 309 28.66 -21.43 23.01
C LEU A 309 28.42 -20.87 21.59
N PRO A 310 29.12 -21.29 20.51
CA PRO A 310 28.82 -20.78 19.17
C PRO A 310 27.42 -21.13 18.67
N VAL A 311 26.92 -22.34 18.93
CA VAL A 311 25.55 -22.73 18.57
C VAL A 311 24.53 -21.92 19.37
N GLY A 312 24.70 -21.79 20.69
CA GLY A 312 23.83 -20.96 21.53
C GLY A 312 23.85 -19.47 21.13
N TYR A 313 25.02 -18.91 20.85
CA TYR A 313 25.18 -17.53 20.40
C TYR A 313 24.58 -17.29 19.02
N SER A 314 24.74 -18.22 18.08
CA SER A 314 24.12 -18.13 16.75
C SER A 314 22.60 -18.32 16.79
N ALA A 315 22.06 -19.09 17.73
CA ALA A 315 20.63 -19.19 17.98
C ALA A 315 20.10 -17.90 18.63
N TYR A 316 20.82 -17.34 19.60
CA TYR A 316 20.50 -16.06 20.24
C TYR A 316 20.48 -14.91 19.22
N LYS A 317 21.50 -14.81 18.36
CA LYS A 317 21.55 -13.86 17.23
C LYS A 317 20.47 -14.06 16.16
N ARG A 318 19.66 -15.13 16.23
CA ARG A 318 18.51 -15.37 15.35
C ARG A 318 17.17 -15.27 16.08
N MET A 319 17.16 -14.88 17.35
CA MET A 319 15.91 -14.58 18.03
C MET A 319 15.31 -13.31 17.41
N PRO A 320 14.02 -13.32 17.02
CA PRO A 320 13.38 -12.14 16.45
C PRO A 320 13.30 -11.04 17.52
N LEU A 321 13.56 -9.80 17.12
CA LEU A 321 13.47 -8.64 17.99
C LEU A 321 12.06 -8.54 18.61
N PRO A 322 11.88 -8.53 19.93
CA PRO A 322 10.55 -8.44 20.53
C PRO A 322 9.98 -7.04 20.32
N ARG A 323 8.73 -6.93 19.83
CA ARG A 323 8.05 -5.65 19.54
C ARG A 323 8.13 -4.65 20.71
N GLN A 324 8.08 -5.11 21.96
CA GLN A 324 8.13 -4.27 23.14
C GLN A 324 9.45 -3.49 23.28
N SER A 325 10.56 -3.99 22.70
CA SER A 325 11.86 -3.31 22.77
C SER A 325 11.89 -1.99 21.99
N VAL A 326 11.16 -1.92 20.87
CA VAL A 326 11.13 -0.76 19.96
C VAL A 326 10.04 0.26 20.30
N VAL A 327 9.13 -0.07 21.22
CA VAL A 327 8.07 0.84 21.67
C VAL A 327 8.67 2.03 22.42
N GLY A 328 8.12 3.21 22.18
CA GLY A 328 8.56 4.48 22.77
C GLY A 328 8.92 5.54 21.74
N ASN A 329 9.56 6.61 22.22
CA ASN A 329 9.97 7.78 21.45
C ASN A 329 11.49 7.76 21.22
N TRP A 330 11.88 7.95 19.98
CA TRP A 330 13.25 7.87 19.50
C TRP A 330 13.56 9.13 18.67
N VAL A 331 14.73 9.72 18.87
CA VAL A 331 15.13 10.98 18.21
C VAL A 331 16.44 10.75 17.47
N GLY A 332 16.42 11.03 16.17
CA GLY A 332 17.55 10.93 15.25
C GLY A 332 18.31 12.24 15.16
N VAL A 333 19.63 12.14 15.15
CA VAL A 333 20.56 13.26 15.06
C VAL A 333 21.59 12.90 14.00
N VAL A 334 21.65 13.68 12.91
CA VAL A 334 22.70 13.54 11.91
C VAL A 334 23.96 14.19 12.44
N ASN A 335 24.94 13.35 12.77
CA ASN A 335 26.31 13.81 12.93
C ASN A 335 26.85 14.02 11.50
N GLU A 336 27.00 15.26 11.06
CA GLU A 336 27.64 15.58 9.78
C GLU A 336 29.13 15.19 9.82
N VAL A 337 29.42 13.93 9.50
CA VAL A 337 30.79 13.44 9.31
C VAL A 337 31.27 13.82 7.91
N GLY A 338 31.60 15.10 7.75
CA GLY A 338 32.47 15.57 6.67
C GLY A 338 31.82 16.30 5.50
N THR A 339 31.50 17.58 5.70
CA THR A 339 31.71 18.62 4.67
C THR A 339 32.05 19.95 5.34
N VAL A 340 33.33 20.16 5.63
CA VAL A 340 33.85 21.43 6.14
C VAL A 340 33.87 22.45 5.00
N GLU A 341 32.80 23.22 4.79
CA GLU A 341 32.88 24.51 4.07
C GLU A 341 31.68 25.47 4.16
N GLN A 342 30.49 25.11 4.69
CA GLN A 342 29.31 26.01 4.73
C GLN A 342 28.69 26.30 6.10
N ALA A 343 29.27 25.83 7.20
CA ALA A 343 28.77 26.07 8.57
C ALA A 343 29.11 27.47 9.15
N SER A 344 29.12 28.53 8.33
CA SER A 344 29.70 29.85 8.69
C SER A 344 28.70 31.01 8.79
N THR A 345 27.42 30.74 9.08
CA THR A 345 26.46 31.79 9.52
C THR A 345 25.44 31.33 10.58
N MET A 346 25.88 30.74 11.71
CA MET A 346 25.26 30.91 13.05
C MET A 346 26.12 30.24 14.14
N ASN A 347 26.20 30.84 15.33
CA ASN A 347 27.17 30.50 16.39
C ASN A 347 26.72 29.35 17.32
N ASP A 348 26.32 28.21 16.78
CA ASP A 348 25.97 27.02 17.61
C ASP A 348 27.13 26.00 17.65
N ALA A 349 28.18 26.35 18.39
CA ALA A 349 29.30 25.43 18.63
C ALA A 349 28.84 24.19 19.43
N ASN A 350 29.02 23.01 18.82
CA ASN A 350 28.65 21.66 19.30
C ASN A 350 27.15 21.25 19.24
N GLY A 351 26.26 22.03 18.63
CA GLY A 351 24.82 21.70 18.55
C GLY A 351 24.41 20.83 17.36
N THR A 352 24.58 19.50 17.42
CA THR A 352 23.94 18.61 16.44
C THR A 352 22.43 18.50 16.69
N LYS A 353 21.65 19.37 16.03
CA LYS A 353 20.18 19.41 16.15
C LYS A 353 19.55 18.09 15.67
N PRO A 354 18.43 17.65 16.28
CA PRO A 354 17.64 16.55 15.75
C PRO A 354 17.13 16.80 14.33
N THR A 355 17.30 15.81 13.44
CA THR A 355 16.79 15.87 12.07
C THR A 355 15.48 15.09 11.89
N PHE A 356 15.23 14.08 12.73
CA PHE A 356 13.97 13.34 12.72
C PHE A 356 13.62 12.76 14.11
N GLY A 357 12.38 12.32 14.26
CA GLY A 357 11.86 11.64 15.45
C GLY A 357 10.84 10.58 15.09
N VAL A 358 10.88 9.44 15.78
CA VAL A 358 9.99 8.30 15.57
C VAL A 358 9.34 7.88 16.88
N SER A 359 8.01 7.80 16.87
CA SER A 359 7.23 7.21 17.97
C SER A 359 6.59 5.91 17.49
N LEU A 360 6.69 4.86 18.31
CA LEU A 360 6.04 3.57 18.09
C LEU A 360 5.20 3.21 19.32
N SER A 361 3.87 3.16 19.17
CA SER A 361 2.94 2.83 20.25
C SER A 361 2.58 1.34 20.28
N GLU A 362 2.19 0.83 21.45
CA GLU A 362 1.65 -0.53 21.60
C GLU A 362 0.34 -0.76 20.81
N THR A 363 -0.44 0.31 20.63
CA THR A 363 -1.71 0.30 19.87
C THR A 363 -1.51 0.14 18.36
N GLY A 364 -0.27 0.21 17.86
CA GLY A 364 0.03 0.12 16.43
C GLY A 364 -0.06 1.45 15.69
N THR A 365 0.07 2.58 16.40
CA THR A 365 0.24 3.91 15.81
C THR A 365 1.74 4.22 15.69
N CYS A 366 2.14 4.78 14.55
CA CYS A 366 3.48 5.28 14.32
C CYS A 366 3.42 6.77 13.98
N VAL A 367 4.31 7.56 14.58
CA VAL A 367 4.57 8.96 14.21
C VAL A 367 5.99 9.02 13.64
N LEU A 368 6.12 9.61 12.46
CA LEU A 368 7.40 9.93 11.81
C LEU A 368 7.44 11.45 11.63
N VAL A 369 8.33 12.11 12.37
CA VAL A 369 8.58 13.55 12.28
C VAL A 369 9.92 13.78 11.65
N ASN A 370 9.97 14.69 10.69
CA ASN A 370 11.23 15.20 10.14
C ASN A 370 11.30 16.68 10.52
N ALA A 371 12.49 17.14 10.90
CA ALA A 371 12.75 18.54 11.24
C ALA A 371 12.49 19.45 10.03
N THR A 372 12.77 18.95 8.83
CA THR A 372 12.43 19.59 7.54
C THR A 372 11.56 18.66 6.69
N GLY A 373 10.75 19.25 5.81
CA GLY A 373 9.87 18.53 4.90
C GLY A 373 8.66 17.87 5.57
N THR A 374 8.16 16.79 4.98
CA THR A 374 6.87 16.19 5.35
C THR A 374 6.98 15.24 6.54
N SER A 375 6.15 15.45 7.56
CA SER A 375 5.94 14.50 8.66
C SER A 375 4.61 13.73 8.51
N TRP A 376 4.47 12.60 9.20
CA TRP A 376 3.37 11.66 9.05
C TRP A 376 2.99 10.95 10.35
N THR A 377 1.72 10.58 10.45
CA THR A 377 1.18 9.72 11.52
C THR A 377 0.19 8.76 10.89
N GLY A 378 0.32 7.49 11.21
CA GLY A 378 -0.57 6.46 10.73
C GLY A 378 -0.46 5.18 11.54
N LYS A 379 -0.87 4.07 10.93
CA LYS A 379 -0.79 2.76 11.57
C LYS A 379 0.47 2.02 11.11
N TYR A 380 0.99 1.15 11.96
CA TYR A 380 2.00 0.17 11.58
C TYR A 380 1.55 -1.22 11.99
N SER A 381 1.98 -2.24 11.25
CA SER A 381 1.88 -3.63 11.68
C SER A 381 3.28 -4.23 11.81
N TRP A 382 3.53 -4.80 12.99
CA TRP A 382 4.68 -5.67 13.21
C TRP A 382 4.47 -6.97 12.44
N THR A 383 5.42 -7.36 11.60
CA THR A 383 5.40 -8.64 10.90
C THR A 383 6.67 -9.41 11.27
N ASP A 384 6.52 -10.56 11.91
CA ASP A 384 7.65 -11.45 12.12
C ASP A 384 8.15 -11.94 10.77
N ARG A 385 9.36 -11.52 10.39
CA ARG A 385 10.00 -11.97 9.16
C ARG A 385 10.36 -13.45 9.32
N GLN A 386 9.52 -14.32 8.80
CA GLN A 386 9.96 -15.67 8.49
C GLN A 386 10.97 -15.57 7.33
N ASP A 387 12.07 -16.31 7.43
CA ASP A 387 12.99 -16.47 6.30
C ASP A 387 12.26 -17.22 5.19
N GLU A 388 11.65 -16.46 4.27
CA GLU A 388 11.10 -16.96 3.02
C GLU A 388 12.22 -17.57 2.20
N ARG A 389 12.44 -18.88 2.39
CA ARG A 389 13.16 -19.73 1.44
C ARG A 389 12.36 -19.75 0.14
N SER A 390 12.52 -18.73 -0.69
CA SER A 390 11.96 -18.72 -2.03
C SER A 390 12.43 -19.97 -2.77
N GLY A 391 11.51 -20.68 -3.42
CA GLY A 391 11.89 -21.77 -4.35
C GLY A 391 12.75 -21.27 -5.52
N PHE A 392 12.79 -19.95 -5.73
CA PHE A 392 13.69 -19.26 -6.62
C PHE A 392 15.15 -19.41 -6.16
N ARG A 393 15.93 -20.14 -6.97
CA ARG A 393 17.39 -20.23 -6.90
C ARG A 393 17.92 -19.93 -8.31
N PRO A 394 18.46 -18.72 -8.56
CA PRO A 394 19.14 -18.48 -9.82
C PRO A 394 20.45 -19.29 -9.85
N ASP A 395 20.86 -19.73 -11.03
CA ASP A 395 22.12 -20.48 -11.20
C ASP A 395 23.34 -19.57 -11.02
N ASP A 396 23.20 -18.28 -11.37
CA ASP A 396 24.17 -17.20 -11.15
C ASP A 396 23.74 -16.26 -10.01
N GLU A 397 24.68 -15.46 -9.51
CA GLU A 397 24.39 -14.39 -8.55
C GLU A 397 23.47 -13.32 -9.17
N LEU A 398 22.31 -13.09 -8.56
CA LEU A 398 21.37 -12.04 -8.98
C LEU A 398 21.34 -10.91 -7.95
N VAL A 399 21.65 -9.69 -8.38
CA VAL A 399 21.48 -8.46 -7.59
C VAL A 399 20.34 -7.62 -8.17
N ILE A 400 19.38 -7.24 -7.34
CA ILE A 400 18.30 -6.30 -7.66
C ILE A 400 18.48 -5.07 -6.76
N ARG A 401 18.70 -3.90 -7.35
CA ARG A 401 18.68 -2.61 -6.66
C ARG A 401 17.24 -2.06 -6.69
N TYR A 402 16.74 -1.63 -5.54
CA TYR A 402 15.40 -1.07 -5.37
C TYR A 402 15.43 0.45 -5.33
N ASP A 403 16.41 1.01 -4.63
CA ASP A 403 16.56 2.44 -4.37
C ASP A 403 18.02 2.76 -4.03
N ASP A 404 18.33 4.05 -3.90
CA ASP A 404 19.63 4.55 -3.47
C ASP A 404 19.60 4.97 -1.98
N ALA A 405 20.71 4.75 -1.27
CA ALA A 405 20.89 5.30 0.08
C ALA A 405 21.11 6.82 0.00
N GLU A 406 20.51 7.59 0.92
CA GLU A 406 20.94 8.99 1.08
C GLU A 406 22.41 9.04 1.54
N PRO A 407 23.20 10.07 1.19
CA PRO A 407 24.65 10.07 1.42
C PRO A 407 25.09 9.87 2.87
N HIS A 408 24.26 10.26 3.83
CA HIS A 408 24.51 10.15 5.27
C HIS A 408 23.88 8.91 5.92
N HIS A 409 23.17 8.07 5.15
CA HIS A 409 22.59 6.80 5.62
C HIS A 409 23.59 5.65 5.48
N ARG A 410 23.71 4.80 6.50
CA ARG A 410 24.66 3.68 6.49
C ARG A 410 24.05 2.45 5.83
N GLU A 411 24.56 2.02 4.68
CA GLU A 411 24.19 0.71 4.11
C GLU A 411 24.70 -0.46 4.98
N SER A 412 23.84 -1.45 5.22
CA SER A 412 24.19 -2.70 5.92
C SER A 412 23.17 -3.81 5.62
N THR A 413 23.62 -5.06 5.64
CA THR A 413 22.77 -6.24 5.51
C THR A 413 21.72 -6.30 6.63
N VAL A 414 20.50 -6.70 6.27
CA VAL A 414 19.40 -6.98 7.19
C VAL A 414 19.57 -8.38 7.79
N GLU A 415 19.74 -8.45 9.10
CA GLU A 415 19.90 -9.70 9.86
C GLU A 415 18.54 -10.40 10.08
N PRO A 416 18.50 -11.74 10.25
CA PRO A 416 17.25 -12.46 10.56
C PRO A 416 16.62 -12.09 11.91
N SER A 417 17.41 -11.48 12.81
CA SER A 417 16.98 -10.92 14.10
C SER A 417 16.23 -9.58 13.96
N ASP A 418 16.43 -8.85 12.86
CA ASP A 418 15.84 -7.52 12.68
C ASP A 418 14.32 -7.59 12.58
N GLY A 419 13.66 -6.67 13.26
CA GLY A 419 12.21 -6.46 13.14
C GLY A 419 11.81 -5.89 11.79
N TYR A 420 10.55 -6.06 11.43
CA TYR A 420 9.99 -5.50 10.19
C TYR A 420 8.61 -4.87 10.44
N LEU A 421 8.53 -3.57 10.17
CA LEU A 421 7.35 -2.74 10.28
C LEU A 421 6.78 -2.45 8.90
N LYS A 422 5.53 -2.82 8.65
CA LYS A 422 4.78 -2.31 7.50
C LYS A 422 4.06 -1.03 7.91
N LEU A 423 4.30 0.07 7.20
CA LEU A 423 3.59 1.33 7.47
C LEU A 423 2.29 1.35 6.66
N GLY A 424 1.22 1.87 7.23
CA GLY A 424 -0.12 1.79 6.65
C GLY A 424 -0.99 3.02 6.92
N GLY A 425 -1.88 3.31 5.97
CA GLY A 425 -2.80 4.45 6.04
C GLY A 425 -2.40 5.66 5.19
N PHE A 426 -1.32 5.58 4.41
CA PHE A 426 -1.03 6.50 3.31
C PHE A 426 -1.51 5.92 1.97
N VAL A 427 -1.99 6.79 1.06
CA VAL A 427 -2.66 6.37 -0.20
C VAL A 427 -1.88 6.78 -1.46
N LYS A 428 -1.10 7.87 -1.40
CA LYS A 428 -0.40 8.43 -2.58
C LYS A 428 1.09 8.61 -2.35
N SER A 429 1.47 9.36 -1.33
CA SER A 429 2.87 9.60 -0.96
C SER A 429 3.22 8.75 0.27
N PRO A 430 4.30 7.97 0.26
CA PRO A 430 4.83 7.36 1.48
C PRO A 430 5.28 8.44 2.48
N PRO A 431 5.30 8.15 3.80
CA PRO A 431 6.00 8.99 4.75
C PRO A 431 7.49 9.11 4.39
N ARG A 432 8.14 10.16 4.89
CA ARG A 432 9.59 10.31 4.81
C ARG A 432 10.23 9.97 6.17
N LEU A 433 11.42 9.40 6.12
CA LEU A 433 12.33 9.17 7.25
C LEU A 433 13.66 9.83 6.88
N ASP A 434 14.02 10.88 7.60
CA ASP A 434 15.24 11.68 7.38
C ASP A 434 15.39 12.12 5.91
N GLY A 435 14.30 12.65 5.36
CA GLY A 435 14.20 13.05 3.94
C GLY A 435 13.80 11.93 2.98
N HIS A 436 14.13 10.66 3.24
CA HIS A 436 13.93 9.56 2.29
C HIS A 436 12.50 8.94 2.35
N PRO A 437 11.82 8.67 1.21
CA PRO A 437 10.48 8.07 1.20
C PRO A 437 10.46 6.59 1.62
N VAL A 438 9.78 6.24 2.71
CA VAL A 438 9.73 4.88 3.26
C VAL A 438 8.33 4.27 3.26
N ARG A 439 8.20 3.02 2.79
CA ARG A 439 6.93 2.26 2.83
C ARG A 439 6.89 1.25 3.97
N ASP A 440 7.99 0.56 4.16
CA ASP A 440 8.23 -0.39 5.24
C ASP A 440 9.59 -0.08 5.85
N LEU A 441 9.81 -0.50 7.10
CA LEU A 441 11.06 -0.30 7.83
C LEU A 441 11.56 -1.61 8.43
N PHE A 442 12.83 -1.91 8.23
CA PHE A 442 13.58 -2.83 9.09
C PHE A 442 13.97 -2.10 10.38
N VAL A 443 14.05 -2.84 11.48
CA VAL A 443 14.29 -2.25 12.80
C VAL A 443 15.28 -3.11 13.58
N ARG A 444 16.36 -2.48 14.02
CA ARG A 444 17.37 -3.07 14.91
C ARG A 444 17.39 -2.24 16.19
N CYS A 445 17.36 -2.88 17.35
CA CYS A 445 17.43 -2.19 18.64
C CYS A 445 18.61 -2.73 19.43
N ASP A 446 19.54 -1.86 19.81
CA ASP A 446 20.70 -2.16 20.64
C ASP A 446 20.67 -1.27 21.89
N GLY A 447 20.06 -1.79 22.95
CA GLY A 447 19.80 -1.08 24.19
C GLY A 447 18.94 0.18 23.99
N GLU A 448 19.62 1.33 23.92
CA GLU A 448 19.03 2.67 23.86
C GLU A 448 19.16 3.31 22.45
N ARG A 449 19.67 2.56 21.48
CA ARG A 449 19.78 2.94 20.06
C ARG A 449 18.82 2.10 19.22
N LEU A 450 18.03 2.77 18.38
CA LEU A 450 17.17 2.19 17.37
C LEU A 450 17.71 2.54 15.98
N SER A 451 18.12 1.54 15.22
CA SER A 451 18.41 1.71 13.80
C SER A 451 17.16 1.39 12.99
N LEU A 452 16.77 2.32 12.11
CA LEU A 452 15.64 2.18 11.19
C LEU A 452 16.20 2.07 9.76
N GLY A 453 15.88 0.98 9.07
CA GLY A 453 16.42 0.68 7.75
C GLY A 453 15.34 0.60 6.68
N TYR A 454 15.61 1.07 5.46
CA TYR A 454 14.77 0.86 4.29
C TYR A 454 15.52 0.06 3.21
N PRO A 455 14.85 -0.82 2.43
CA PRO A 455 15.51 -1.69 1.47
C PRO A 455 16.12 -0.91 0.30
N VAL A 456 17.43 -1.08 0.07
CA VAL A 456 18.13 -0.53 -1.11
C VAL A 456 18.48 -1.61 -2.13
N SER A 457 18.77 -2.84 -1.71
CA SER A 457 18.99 -3.95 -2.64
C SER A 457 18.69 -5.33 -2.06
N ALA A 458 18.54 -6.31 -2.96
CA ALA A 458 18.49 -7.73 -2.65
C ALA A 458 19.52 -8.48 -3.51
N ARG A 459 20.19 -9.45 -2.90
CA ARG A 459 21.20 -10.31 -3.53
C ARG A 459 20.80 -11.77 -3.34
N TRP A 460 20.85 -12.58 -4.40
CA TRP A 460 20.66 -14.02 -4.32
C TRP A 460 21.98 -14.75 -4.55
N VAL A 461 22.40 -15.53 -3.56
CA VAL A 461 23.57 -16.42 -3.62
C VAL A 461 23.17 -17.79 -3.06
N ASP A 462 23.53 -18.88 -3.74
CA ASP A 462 23.22 -20.27 -3.34
C ASP A 462 21.74 -20.52 -2.98
N GLY A 463 20.82 -19.80 -3.64
CA GLY A 463 19.38 -19.88 -3.35
C GLY A 463 18.94 -19.26 -2.02
N ARG A 464 19.74 -18.35 -1.44
CA ARG A 464 19.39 -17.52 -0.29
C ARG A 464 19.24 -16.07 -0.74
N ARG A 465 18.20 -15.37 -0.23
CA ARG A 465 18.02 -13.93 -0.44
C ARG A 465 18.64 -13.16 0.72
N GLU A 466 19.75 -12.49 0.45
CA GLU A 466 20.31 -11.45 1.32
C GLU A 466 19.64 -10.10 0.96
N LEU A 467 19.39 -9.27 1.96
CA LEU A 467 18.79 -7.94 1.80
C LEU A 467 19.76 -6.91 2.37
N THR A 468 19.98 -5.82 1.64
CA THR A 468 20.71 -4.65 2.11
C THR A 468 19.71 -3.53 2.34
N ALA A 469 19.82 -2.87 3.48
CA ALA A 469 19.05 -1.68 3.82
C ALA A 469 20.00 -0.50 4.09
N ALA A 470 19.52 0.70 3.80
CA ALA A 470 20.14 1.95 4.26
C ALA A 470 19.55 2.31 5.61
N TRP A 471 20.41 2.50 6.61
CA TRP A 471 20.03 2.64 8.02
C TRP A 471 20.31 4.04 8.55
N VAL A 472 19.32 4.62 9.22
CA VAL A 472 19.46 5.78 10.10
C VAL A 472 19.39 5.36 11.56
N ASP A 473 20.05 6.11 12.44
CA ASP A 473 20.11 5.80 13.86
C ASP A 473 19.39 6.88 14.68
N ALA A 474 18.53 6.43 15.60
CA ALA A 474 17.86 7.27 16.58
C ALA A 474 18.18 6.76 17.99
N ASN A 475 18.36 7.68 18.93
CA ASN A 475 18.52 7.33 20.34
C ASN A 475 17.18 7.44 21.05
N ARG A 476 16.92 6.59 22.05
CA ARG A 476 15.74 6.73 22.91
C ARG A 476 15.76 8.12 23.54
N ASN A 477 14.65 8.84 23.50
CA ASN A 477 14.65 10.23 23.94
C ASN A 477 14.92 10.35 25.45
N ARG A 478 16.16 10.73 25.81
CA ARG A 478 16.57 11.00 27.19
C ARG A 478 16.30 12.43 27.65
N PHE A 479 15.99 13.35 26.74
CA PHE A 479 15.72 14.76 27.09
C PHE A 479 14.39 14.94 27.83
N GLY A 480 13.55 13.89 27.89
CA GLY A 480 12.38 13.78 28.77
C GLY A 480 12.63 13.08 30.11
N ALA A 481 13.84 12.58 30.42
CA ALA A 481 14.11 11.64 31.51
C ALA A 481 14.19 12.29 32.93
N GLY A 482 13.22 13.13 33.27
CA GLY A 482 12.88 13.45 34.66
C GLY A 482 12.08 12.32 35.32
N GLU A 483 12.64 11.09 35.35
CA GLU A 483 12.20 9.88 36.07
C GLU A 483 10.73 9.40 36.00
N THR A 484 9.83 10.09 35.30
CA THR A 484 8.45 9.66 35.02
C THR A 484 8.37 8.96 33.67
N ALA A 485 8.74 7.68 33.65
CA ALA A 485 8.46 6.79 32.53
C ALA A 485 6.93 6.75 32.27
N GLY A 486 6.49 7.46 31.23
CA GLY A 486 5.07 7.63 30.87
C GLY A 486 4.44 8.98 31.21
N GLY A 487 5.21 10.00 31.60
CA GLY A 487 4.72 11.36 31.78
C GLY A 487 4.58 12.12 30.46
N ASP A 488 3.34 12.31 29.98
CA ASP A 488 3.03 13.42 29.08
C ASP A 488 3.48 14.72 29.76
N ARG A 489 4.46 15.43 29.18
CA ARG A 489 4.74 16.81 29.61
C ARG A 489 3.51 17.64 29.29
N SER A 490 2.78 18.00 30.33
CA SER A 490 1.47 18.63 30.15
C SER A 490 1.58 19.90 29.32
N ALA A 491 0.51 20.25 28.59
CA ALA A 491 0.37 21.51 27.85
C ALA A 491 0.97 22.73 28.59
N ARG A 492 0.77 22.77 29.92
CA ARG A 492 1.23 23.84 30.81
C ARG A 492 2.75 23.94 30.93
N GLU A 493 3.46 22.82 30.89
CA GLU A 493 4.93 22.79 30.98
C GLU A 493 5.58 23.27 29.70
N ILE A 494 5.09 22.77 28.55
CA ILE A 494 5.55 23.19 27.22
C ILE A 494 5.33 24.69 27.03
N VAL A 495 4.12 25.17 27.33
CA VAL A 495 3.78 26.60 27.34
C VAL A 495 4.72 27.40 28.25
N ARG A 496 4.93 26.96 29.50
CA ARG A 496 5.78 27.69 30.46
C ARG A 496 7.23 27.77 30.02
N HIS A 497 7.74 26.72 29.38
CA HIS A 497 9.09 26.69 28.80
C HIS A 497 9.20 27.69 27.65
N LEU A 498 8.27 27.67 26.70
CA LEU A 498 8.25 28.58 25.55
C LEU A 498 7.99 30.05 25.95
N GLU A 499 7.22 30.31 27.02
CA GLU A 499 7.07 31.65 27.62
C GLU A 499 8.32 32.15 28.35
N SER A 500 9.22 31.24 28.76
CA SER A 500 10.48 31.59 29.42
C SER A 500 11.62 31.91 28.46
N LEU A 501 11.41 31.72 27.15
CA LEU A 501 12.39 32.05 26.12
C LEU A 501 12.59 33.58 26.01
N PRO A 502 13.80 34.03 25.66
CA PRO A 502 14.07 35.45 25.49
C PRO A 502 13.21 36.05 24.38
N GLU A 503 12.79 37.30 24.55
CA GLU A 503 12.01 37.99 23.52
C GLU A 503 12.87 38.24 22.27
N GLU A 504 12.40 37.74 21.13
CA GLU A 504 13.03 37.95 19.83
C GLU A 504 12.46 39.17 19.11
N LEU A 505 13.31 39.91 18.41
CA LEU A 505 12.87 40.95 17.48
C LEU A 505 12.86 40.36 16.05
N PRO A 506 11.72 40.38 15.32
CA PRO A 506 11.69 39.95 13.92
C PRO A 506 12.61 40.86 13.08
N ARG A 507 13.29 40.29 12.07
CA ARG A 507 14.24 41.00 11.21
C ARG A 507 13.89 40.83 9.73
N GLY A 508 14.00 41.91 8.95
CA GLY A 508 13.76 41.89 7.50
C GLY A 508 12.29 42.01 7.12
N GLU A 509 11.90 41.45 5.97
CA GLU A 509 10.53 41.54 5.42
C GLU A 509 9.47 40.86 6.30
N GLU A 510 9.89 39.98 7.23
CA GLU A 510 9.04 39.34 8.25
C GLU A 510 8.26 40.37 9.09
N ILE A 511 8.78 41.61 9.21
CA ILE A 511 8.17 42.74 9.95
C ILE A 511 6.86 43.26 9.30
N ALA A 512 6.59 42.94 8.03
CA ALA A 512 5.42 43.46 7.30
C ALA A 512 4.08 42.76 7.63
N SER A 513 4.11 41.69 8.43
CA SER A 513 2.94 40.84 8.72
C SER A 513 2.65 40.76 10.22
N ALA A 514 1.39 40.51 10.59
CA ALA A 514 0.92 40.48 11.98
C ALA A 514 1.33 39.20 12.73
N VAL A 515 2.64 38.95 12.79
CA VAL A 515 3.26 37.75 13.35
C VAL A 515 4.04 38.12 14.62
N LEU A 516 3.89 37.31 15.67
CA LEU A 516 4.49 37.60 16.98
C LEU A 516 5.63 36.64 17.34
N PRO A 517 6.62 37.09 18.14
CA PRO A 517 7.58 36.19 18.78
C PRO A 517 6.86 35.13 19.61
N ILE A 518 7.36 33.88 19.61
CA ILE A 518 6.65 32.72 20.18
C ILE A 518 6.15 32.90 21.63
N ALA A 519 6.94 33.54 22.50
CA ALA A 519 6.53 33.83 23.88
C ALA A 519 5.29 34.77 23.94
N LYS A 520 5.20 35.76 23.05
CA LYS A 520 4.04 36.67 22.94
C LYS A 520 2.85 35.99 22.26
N ALA A 521 3.09 35.23 21.20
CA ALA A 521 2.05 34.49 20.48
C ALA A 521 1.31 33.50 21.40
N ILE A 522 2.02 32.88 22.37
CA ILE A 522 1.41 32.04 23.41
C ILE A 522 0.53 32.85 24.36
N GLY A 523 0.99 34.02 24.79
CA GLY A 523 0.20 34.95 25.61
C GLY A 523 -1.10 35.37 24.93
N GLU A 524 -1.04 35.71 23.64
CA GLU A 524 -2.23 36.04 22.85
C GLU A 524 -3.14 34.84 22.65
N ALA A 525 -2.61 33.67 22.26
CA ALA A 525 -3.40 32.44 22.08
C ALA A 525 -4.09 31.99 23.38
N LYS A 526 -3.48 32.21 24.56
CA LYS A 526 -4.14 32.05 25.87
C LYS A 526 -5.26 33.06 26.10
N SER A 527 -5.05 34.32 25.73
CA SER A 527 -6.05 35.37 25.88
C SER A 527 -7.25 35.11 24.97
N GLY A 528 -7.01 34.57 23.76
CA GLY A 528 -8.00 34.17 22.77
C GLY A 528 -8.77 35.34 22.17
N HIS A 529 -8.86 35.41 20.85
CA HIS A 529 -9.60 36.46 20.16
C HIS A 529 -11.08 36.07 20.04
N GLU A 530 -11.99 36.89 20.58
CA GLU A 530 -13.42 36.75 20.29
C GLU A 530 -13.74 37.36 18.91
N PHE A 531 -14.36 36.58 18.03
CA PHE A 531 -14.99 37.09 16.81
C PHE A 531 -16.40 36.52 16.66
N GLU A 532 -17.23 37.20 15.87
CA GLU A 532 -18.60 36.77 15.61
C GLU A 532 -18.69 36.00 14.28
N LEU A 533 -19.04 34.72 14.36
CA LEU A 533 -19.25 33.84 13.21
C LEU A 533 -20.72 33.41 13.19
N SER A 534 -21.45 33.79 12.14
CA SER A 534 -22.86 33.44 11.95
C SER A 534 -23.75 33.76 13.15
N GLY A 535 -23.57 34.95 13.76
CA GLY A 535 -24.35 35.39 14.93
C GLY A 535 -23.93 34.75 16.27
N ARG A 536 -22.80 34.03 16.31
CA ARG A 536 -22.25 33.43 17.53
C ARG A 536 -20.87 33.99 17.81
N LYS A 537 -20.64 34.42 19.06
CA LYS A 537 -19.29 34.68 19.55
C LYS A 537 -18.51 33.38 19.65
N VAL A 538 -17.37 33.33 18.97
CA VAL A 538 -16.42 32.22 18.96
C VAL A 538 -15.09 32.77 19.47
N ARG A 539 -14.49 32.09 20.46
CA ARG A 539 -13.18 32.45 21.00
C ARG A 539 -12.11 31.58 20.35
N TRP A 540 -11.15 32.22 19.70
CA TRP A 540 -10.10 31.57 18.93
C TRP A 540 -8.77 31.67 19.67
N ASN A 541 -8.32 30.53 20.19
CA ASN A 541 -7.11 30.43 21.02
C ASN A 541 -5.88 30.09 20.16
N ALA A 542 -5.57 30.93 19.17
CA ALA A 542 -4.47 30.70 18.25
C ALA A 542 -3.88 32.02 17.73
N CYS A 543 -2.62 31.98 17.29
CA CYS A 543 -1.88 33.15 16.82
C CYS A 543 -0.85 32.74 15.76
N PHE A 544 -0.59 33.63 14.79
CA PHE A 544 0.55 33.50 13.89
C PHE A 544 1.83 33.84 14.64
N THR A 545 2.83 32.96 14.54
CA THR A 545 4.03 33.03 15.37
C THR A 545 5.29 32.99 14.51
N PHE A 546 6.38 33.48 15.06
CA PHE A 546 7.71 33.37 14.51
C PHE A 546 8.73 33.11 15.64
N SER A 547 9.82 32.40 15.32
CA SER A 547 11.01 32.28 16.16
C SER A 547 12.21 31.80 15.34
N TYR A 548 13.40 32.37 15.58
CA TYR A 548 14.69 31.85 15.12
C TYR A 548 15.23 30.75 16.05
N LEU A 549 14.78 30.70 17.31
CA LEU A 549 15.22 29.71 18.31
C LEU A 549 14.41 28.41 18.24
N VAL A 550 13.11 28.49 17.96
CA VAL A 550 12.16 27.38 18.00
C VAL A 550 11.79 26.92 16.59
N ASP A 551 12.51 25.91 16.13
CA ASP A 551 12.20 25.09 14.96
C ASP A 551 11.71 23.68 15.38
N VAL A 552 11.34 22.83 14.41
CA VAL A 552 10.92 21.44 14.70
C VAL A 552 12.04 20.62 15.35
N GLY A 553 13.31 20.86 15.01
CA GLY A 553 14.46 20.21 15.63
C GLY A 553 14.57 20.55 17.12
N TYR A 554 14.38 21.82 17.48
CA TYR A 554 14.27 22.29 18.87
C TYR A 554 13.08 21.64 19.59
N LEU A 555 11.90 21.55 18.97
CA LEU A 555 10.76 20.86 19.59
C LEU A 555 11.05 19.37 19.83
N LEU A 556 11.71 18.69 18.89
CA LEU A 556 12.15 17.30 19.02
C LEU A 556 13.21 17.13 20.13
N GLU A 557 14.14 18.07 20.27
CA GLU A 557 15.16 18.07 21.32
C GLU A 557 14.52 18.27 22.70
N GLN A 558 13.73 19.33 22.86
CA GLN A 558 13.21 19.73 24.17
C GLN A 558 12.03 18.88 24.63
N PHE A 559 11.13 18.48 23.73
CA PHE A 559 9.86 17.81 24.06
C PHE A 559 9.73 16.40 23.46
N GLY A 560 10.60 16.01 22.53
CA GLY A 560 10.55 14.70 21.88
C GLY A 560 9.57 14.62 20.72
N VAL A 561 9.13 13.40 20.40
CA VAL A 561 8.23 13.14 19.28
C VAL A 561 6.79 13.53 19.68
N PRO A 562 6.06 14.34 18.88
CA PRO A 562 4.68 14.72 19.15
C PRO A 562 3.73 13.52 19.07
N ALA A 563 2.56 13.65 19.69
CA ALA A 563 1.49 12.65 19.64
C ALA A 563 0.89 12.50 18.23
N GLN A 564 0.96 13.55 17.40
CA GLN A 564 0.57 13.52 16.00
C GLN A 564 1.40 14.51 15.18
N ALA A 565 1.83 14.07 14.01
CA ALA A 565 2.46 14.89 12.97
C ALA A 565 1.88 14.55 11.59
N ARG A 566 1.49 15.55 10.79
CA ARG A 566 0.90 15.32 9.45
C ARG A 566 0.89 16.60 8.62
N ALA A 567 0.77 16.50 7.30
CA ALA A 567 0.44 17.66 6.47
C ALA A 567 -0.88 18.32 6.93
N VAL A 568 -0.88 19.66 6.99
CA VAL A 568 -2.09 20.49 7.16
C VAL A 568 -2.93 20.36 5.90
N ARG A 569 -4.25 20.20 6.04
CA ARG A 569 -5.17 20.19 4.89
C ARG A 569 -5.60 21.61 4.55
N GLU A 570 -5.94 21.88 3.29
CA GLU A 570 -6.35 23.22 2.83
C GLU A 570 -7.47 23.86 3.67
N PHE A 571 -8.46 23.08 4.13
CA PHE A 571 -9.56 23.57 4.97
C PHE A 571 -9.20 23.70 6.46
N GLU A 572 -8.02 23.26 6.87
CA GLU A 572 -7.48 23.36 8.23
C GLU A 572 -6.47 24.50 8.37
N LYS A 573 -6.03 25.09 7.25
CA LYS A 573 -5.19 26.30 7.25
C LYS A 573 -5.99 27.49 7.80
N PRO A 574 -5.51 28.21 8.83
CA PRO A 574 -6.12 29.47 9.23
C PRO A 574 -6.10 30.49 8.09
N LEU A 575 -7.16 31.29 7.98
CA LEU A 575 -7.25 32.35 6.98
C LEU A 575 -6.22 33.45 7.30
N SER A 576 -5.17 33.57 6.49
CA SER A 576 -4.19 34.65 6.59
C SER A 576 -4.48 35.75 5.57
N TYR A 577 -4.72 36.98 6.05
CA TYR A 577 -4.71 38.18 5.23
C TYR A 577 -3.36 38.86 5.41
N GLY A 578 -2.37 38.47 4.58
CA GLY A 578 -1.00 38.98 4.67
C GLY A 578 -0.12 38.32 5.75
N GLY A 579 -0.39 37.07 6.11
CA GLY A 579 0.51 36.24 6.94
C GLY A 579 1.44 35.38 6.09
N PRO A 580 2.36 34.59 6.71
CA PRO A 580 3.24 33.67 6.00
C PRO A 580 2.45 32.62 5.20
N SER A 581 3.03 32.13 4.09
CA SER A 581 2.41 31.02 3.35
C SER A 581 2.37 29.76 4.21
N LEU A 582 1.23 29.07 4.15
CA LEU A 582 0.99 27.80 4.84
C LEU A 582 1.08 26.60 3.89
N ASP A 583 1.60 26.80 2.69
CA ASP A 583 1.72 25.72 1.70
C ASP A 583 2.80 24.71 2.09
N GLY A 584 2.47 23.43 1.99
CA GLY A 584 3.34 22.35 2.46
C GLY A 584 3.51 22.24 3.98
N THR A 585 2.78 23.04 4.78
CA THR A 585 2.93 23.03 6.23
C THR A 585 2.58 21.69 6.88
N VAL A 586 3.26 21.42 7.98
CA VAL A 586 3.08 20.24 8.82
C VAL A 586 2.46 20.66 10.16
N TRP A 587 1.34 20.03 10.49
CA TRP A 587 0.70 20.07 11.80
C TRP A 587 1.46 19.17 12.77
N LEU A 588 1.88 19.69 13.92
CA LEU A 588 2.51 18.97 15.03
C LEU A 588 1.71 19.18 16.31
N ARG A 589 1.27 18.09 16.96
CA ARG A 589 0.45 18.11 18.17
C ARG A 589 1.20 17.58 19.39
N TYR A 590 1.44 18.46 20.35
CA TYR A 590 2.01 18.14 21.66
C TYR A 590 0.97 18.47 22.73
N ASP A 591 0.45 17.46 23.45
CA ASP A 591 -0.57 17.55 24.52
C ASP A 591 -1.36 18.89 24.57
N GLY A 592 -2.42 19.01 23.77
CA GLY A 592 -3.28 20.22 23.78
C GLY A 592 -2.66 21.50 23.19
N ILE A 593 -1.50 21.42 22.55
CA ILE A 593 -0.89 22.49 21.75
C ILE A 593 -0.69 21.99 20.33
N ASP A 594 -1.12 22.78 19.37
CA ASP A 594 -0.98 22.51 17.95
C ASP A 594 -0.09 23.56 17.30
N PHE A 595 1.03 23.12 16.73
CA PHE A 595 1.95 23.96 15.95
C PHE A 595 1.78 23.66 14.46
N MET A 596 1.98 24.67 13.61
CA MET A 596 2.22 24.47 12.19
C MET A 596 3.66 24.89 11.85
N ALA A 597 4.42 23.96 11.29
CA ALA A 597 5.76 24.19 10.76
C ALA A 597 5.71 24.34 9.24
N ASN A 598 6.50 25.26 8.67
CA ASN A 598 6.72 25.35 7.24
C ASN A 598 7.62 24.19 6.73
N PRO A 599 7.81 24.03 5.41
CA PRO A 599 8.70 22.98 4.86
C PRO A 599 10.16 23.04 5.37
N ASP A 600 10.63 24.20 5.83
CA ASP A 600 11.98 24.38 6.37
C ASP A 600 12.07 24.10 7.89
N GLY A 601 10.97 23.66 8.52
CA GLY A 601 10.93 23.37 9.96
C GLY A 601 10.68 24.58 10.86
N ARG A 602 10.45 25.78 10.32
CA ARG A 602 10.15 26.97 11.12
C ARG A 602 8.69 26.99 11.57
N ILE A 603 8.44 27.31 12.83
CA ILE A 603 7.08 27.40 13.37
C ILE A 603 6.44 28.72 12.93
N VAL A 604 5.31 28.65 12.21
CA VAL A 604 4.59 29.80 11.62
C VAL A 604 3.23 30.08 12.25
N PHE A 605 2.66 29.11 12.98
CA PHE A 605 1.38 29.25 13.67
C PHE A 605 1.33 28.34 14.90
N LEU A 606 0.65 28.80 15.96
CA LEU A 606 0.35 27.98 17.14
C LEU A 606 -1.10 28.15 17.59
N ALA A 607 -1.67 27.08 18.17
CA ALA A 607 -2.98 27.07 18.82
C ALA A 607 -2.91 26.32 20.17
N ILE A 608 -3.71 26.75 21.15
CA ILE A 608 -3.70 26.24 22.53
C ILE A 608 -5.10 25.81 22.95
N GLY A 609 -5.22 24.58 23.44
CA GLY A 609 -6.48 23.87 23.66
C GLY A 609 -6.98 23.18 22.39
N ASP A 610 -8.13 22.50 22.44
CA ASP A 610 -8.76 21.95 21.23
C ASP A 610 -9.14 23.12 20.29
N PRO A 611 -8.53 23.25 19.09
CA PRO A 611 -9.05 24.15 18.08
C PRO A 611 -10.43 23.64 17.66
N ILE A 612 -11.41 24.54 17.72
CA ILE A 612 -12.85 24.26 17.53
C ILE A 612 -13.08 23.33 16.33
N ARG A 613 -13.69 22.16 16.60
CA ARG A 613 -14.07 21.15 15.60
C ARG A 613 -15.44 21.41 15.00
#